data_AF-A0A0K2TQ50-F1
#
_entry.id   AF-A0A0K2TQ50-F1
#
_cell.length_a   1.000
_cell.length_b   1.000
_cell.length_c   1.000
_cell.angle_alpha   90.00
_cell.angle_beta   90.00
_cell.angle_gamma   90.00
#
_symmetry.space_group_name_H-M   'P 1'
#
loop_
_entity.id
_entity.type
_entity.pdbx_description
1 polymer ?
#
loop_
_entity_poly.entity_id
_entity_poly.type
_entity_poly.pdbx_seq_one_letter_code
_entity_poly.pdbx_strand_id
1 'polypeptide(L)' 'MLTSTMPFKGQTVTAIKNSILEGSFLVPEFLSYDSNELIKGVLQRQPAYRWTLKKVGYSIFIY' A
#
# COMPACT_ATOMS: atom_id res chain seq x y z
N MET A 1 5.18 -11.18 3.87
CA MET A 1 4.78 -9.91 3.23
C MET A 1 5.98 -9.33 2.50
N LEU A 2 5.79 -8.76 1.31
CA LEU A 2 6.84 -8.32 0.37
C LEU A 2 7.98 -7.49 0.97
N THR A 3 7.68 -6.63 1.94
CA THR A 3 8.62 -5.66 2.51
C THR A 3 9.10 -6.02 3.92
N SER A 4 8.62 -7.15 4.48
CA SER A 4 8.85 -7.58 5.86
C SER A 4 8.60 -6.51 6.94
N THR A 5 7.91 -5.42 6.60
CA THR A 5 7.69 -4.26 7.46
C THR A 5 6.32 -3.64 7.19
N MET A 6 5.70 -3.05 8.21
CA MET A 6 4.43 -2.36 8.04
C MET A 6 4.60 -1.05 7.25
N PRO A 7 3.66 -0.71 6.35
CA PRO A 7 3.73 0.51 5.54
C PRO A 7 3.57 1.79 6.38
N PHE A 8 2.77 1.74 7.44
CA PHE A 8 2.55 2.84 8.38
C PHE A 8 3.27 2.53 9.70
N LYS A 9 4.09 3.46 10.18
CA LYS A 9 4.92 3.30 11.39
C LYS A 9 4.85 4.57 12.24
N GLY A 10 4.95 4.39 13.55
CA GLY A 10 5.02 5.49 14.51
C GLY A 10 5.23 4.95 15.92
N GLN A 11 5.84 5.76 16.80
CA GLN A 11 6.08 5.38 18.19
C GLN A 11 4.82 5.49 19.07
N THR A 12 3.81 6.25 18.61
CA THR A 12 2.55 6.45 19.31
C THR A 12 1.37 6.13 18.40
N VAL A 13 0.22 5.82 18.99
CA VAL A 13 -1.04 5.59 18.26
C VAL A 13 -1.40 6.82 17.42
N THR A 14 -1.18 8.03 17.93
CA THR A 14 -1.44 9.29 17.21
C THR A 14 -0.56 9.40 15.97
N ALA A 15 0.74 9.11 16.08
CA ALA A 15 1.65 9.15 14.93
C ALA A 15 1.25 8.12 13.85
N ILE A 16 0.87 6.90 14.27
CA ILE A 16 0.37 5.87 13.34
C ILE A 16 -0.91 6.35 12.64
N LYS A 17 -1.89 6.88 13.40
CA LYS A 17 -3.13 7.42 12.84
C LYS A 17 -2.87 8.51 11.81
N ASN A 18 -1.97 9.44 12.10
CA ASN A 18 -1.62 10.52 11.17
C ASN A 18 -1.01 9.95 9.89
N SER A 19 -0.06 9.01 9.99
CA SER A 19 0.54 8.39 8.80
C SER A 19 -0.49 7.65 7.91
N ILE A 20 -1.49 6.99 8.52
CA ILE A 20 -2.59 6.34 7.80
C ILE A 20 -3.48 7.38 7.10
N LEU A 21 -3.83 8.47 7.79
CA LEU A 21 -4.72 9.50 7.25
C LEU A 21 -4.05 10.31 6.12
N GLU A 22 -2.75 10.55 6.24
CA GLU A 22 -1.95 11.19 5.19
C GLU A 22 -1.74 10.25 3.99
N GLY A 23 -1.83 8.93 4.20
CA GLY A 23 -1.56 7.93 3.17
C GLY A 23 -0.07 7.86 2.81
N SER A 24 0.81 8.33 3.70
CA SER A 24 2.25 8.32 3.50
C SER A 24 2.83 6.98 3.93
N PHE A 25 3.35 6.22 2.97
CA PHE A 25 4.07 4.97 3.20
C PHE A 25 5.24 4.86 2.23
N LEU A 26 6.30 4.20 2.69
CA LEU A 26 7.48 3.95 1.86
C LEU A 26 7.29 2.65 1.08
N VAL A 27 7.53 2.70 -0.23
CA VAL A 27 7.63 1.49 -1.05
C VAL A 27 9.11 1.26 -1.36
N PRO A 28 9.70 0.13 -0.95
CA PRO A 28 11.11 -0.15 -1.21
C PRO A 28 11.41 -0.35 -2.69
N GLU A 29 12.59 0.10 -3.13
CA GLU A 29 13.05 0.03 -4.52
C GLU A 29 13.31 -1.41 -5.01
N PHE A 30 13.55 -2.36 -4.11
CA PHE A 30 13.77 -3.76 -4.47
C PHE A 30 12.52 -4.49 -4.97
N LEU A 31 11.34 -3.87 -4.87
CA LEU A 31 10.10 -4.47 -5.34
C LEU A 31 9.97 -4.32 -6.86
N SER A 32 9.40 -5.35 -7.50
CA SER A 32 9.02 -5.28 -8.91
C SER A 32 8.03 -4.12 -9.14
N TYR A 33 8.01 -3.60 -10.36
CA TYR A 33 7.07 -2.56 -10.77
C TYR A 33 5.62 -2.97 -10.46
N ASP A 34 5.24 -4.21 -10.81
CA ASP A 34 3.88 -4.70 -10.64
C ASP A 34 3.48 -4.82 -9.16
N SER A 35 4.40 -5.25 -8.30
CA SER A 35 4.21 -5.24 -6.85
C SER A 35 3.99 -3.83 -6.31
N ASN A 36 4.77 -2.87 -6.80
CA ASN A 36 4.70 -1.47 -6.38
C ASN A 36 3.37 -0.83 -6.78
N GLU A 37 2.95 -1.03 -8.03
CA GLU A 37 1.66 -0.55 -8.53
C GLU A 37 0.47 -1.18 -7.81
N LEU A 38 0.55 -2.48 -7.49
CA LEU A 38 -0.47 -3.12 -6.68
C LEU A 38 -0.57 -2.50 -5.28
N ILE A 39 0.55 -2.30 -4.59
CA ILE A 39 0.58 -1.68 -3.25
C ILE A 39 -0.02 -0.27 -3.31
N LYS A 40 0.37 0.55 -4.29
CA LYS A 40 -0.19 1.90 -4.50
C LYS A 40 -1.67 1.88 -4.84
N GLY A 41 -2.13 0.92 -5.63
CA GLY A 41 -3.54 0.78 -6.00
C GLY A 41 -4.44 0.40 -4.83
N VAL A 42 -3.93 -0.41 -3.90
CA VAL A 42 -4.68 -0.86 -2.71
C VAL A 42 -4.62 0.18 -1.58
N LEU A 43 -3.45 0.75 -1.30
CA LEU A 43 -3.23 1.72 -0.22
C LEU A 43 -3.56 3.16 -0.64
N GLN A 44 -4.62 3.35 -1.42
CA GLN A 44 -5.10 4.69 -1.77
C GLN A 44 -5.77 5.37 -0.57
N ARG A 45 -5.40 6.63 -0.33
CA ARG A 45 -6.00 7.47 0.71
C ARG A 45 -7.51 7.63 0.49
N GLN A 46 -7.90 7.96 -0.74
CA GLN A 46 -9.32 8.11 -1.10
C GLN A 46 -9.93 6.74 -1.41
N PRO A 47 -10.96 6.29 -0.68
CA PRO A 47 -11.55 4.96 -0.88
C PRO A 47 -12.08 4.73 -2.29
N ALA A 48 -12.63 5.77 -2.94
CA ALA A 48 -13.15 5.68 -4.30
C ALA A 48 -12.08 5.35 -5.37
N TYR A 49 -10.80 5.58 -5.08
CA TYR A 49 -9.70 5.26 -5.99
C TYR A 49 -9.03 3.92 -5.67
N ARG A 50 -9.38 3.28 -4.55
CA ARG A 50 -8.85 1.97 -4.21
C ARG A 50 -9.26 0.96 -5.27
N TRP A 51 -8.33 0.10 -5.63
CA TRP A 51 -8.64 -0.98 -6.54
C TRP A 51 -9.63 -1.94 -5.90
N THR A 52 -10.63 -2.35 -6.69
CA THR A 52 -11.55 -3.40 -6.29
C THR A 52 -10.83 -4.74 -6.28
N LEU A 53 -11.35 -5.71 -5.52
CA LEU A 53 -10.80 -7.07 -5.51
C LEU A 53 -10.75 -7.69 -6.91
N LYS A 54 -11.73 -7.37 -7.77
CA LYS A 54 -11.74 -7.77 -9.18
C LYS A 54 -10.52 -7.22 -9.92
N LYS A 55 -10.22 -5.93 -9.76
CA LYS A 55 -9.04 -5.29 -10.39
C LYS A 55 -7.72 -5.84 -9.84
N VAL A 56 -7.66 -6.12 -8.54
CA VAL A 56 -6.50 -6.77 -7.91
C VAL A 56 -6.28 -8.18 -8.49
N GLY A 57 -7.33 -8.97 -8.65
CA GLY A 57 -7.25 -10.34 -9.20
C GLY A 57 -6.81 -10.40 -10.66
N TYR A 58 -6.99 -9.34 -11.45
CA TYR A 58 -6.45 -9.24 -12.81
C TYR A 58 -5.04 -8.64 -12.89
N SER A 59 -4.46 -8.24 -11.75
CA SER A 59 -3.10 -7.71 -11.72
C SER A 59 -2.10 -8.81 -12.07
N ILE A 60 -1.14 -8.48 -12.93
CA ILE A 60 -0.08 -9.40 -13.38
C ILE A 60 0.80 -9.89 -12.24
N PHE A 61 0.78 -9.21 -11.08
CA PHE A 61 1.48 -9.66 -9.87
C PHE A 61 0.88 -10.94 -9.25
N ILE A 62 -0.39 -11.24 -9.49
CA ILE A 62 -1.09 -12.39 -8.89
C ILE A 62 -1.07 -13.63 -9.82
N TYR A 63 -0.70 -13.46 -11.09
CA TYR A 63 -0.57 -14.54 -12.09
C TYR A 63 0.90 -14.91 -12.32
#